data_AF-A0AAP6ZW80-F1
#
_entry.id   AF-A0AAP6ZW80-F1
#
_cell.length_a   1.000
_cell.length_b   1.000
_cell.length_c   1.000
_cell.angle_alpha   90.00
_cell.angle_beta   90.00
_cell.angle_gamma   90.00
#
_symmetry.space_group_name_H-M   'P 1'
#
loop_
_entity.id
_entity.type
_entity.pdbx_description
1 polymer ?
#
loop_
_entity_poly.entity_id
_entity_poly.type
_entity_poly.pdbx_seq_one_letter_code
_entity_poly.pdbx_strand_id
1 'polypeptide(L)'
;MRSKSYLLIILSFCLIVVLSACTSKEEKITSIKTEIDALLQAEKYEEVINKYEEIFEISDDSIYKTELDVIKRKFEKEKQQLEKENELISKLTNYRELLLSIQRDKLAKPRDDIHYIDLHYIVNDIKPMYHALKSIKFEKNKRYKLYVEKLIEAQSNTDITVSSLFTKDFATSSEEARRLDLPTPDVGGEIGTMLDDIETMEKLSKGMYIDSLDEYARDMLEVSVPNATKN
;
A
#
# COMPACT_ATOMS: atom_id res chain seq x y z
N MET A 1 73.25 13.00 -32.06
CA MET A 1 72.03 12.16 -32.01
C MET A 1 70.99 12.55 -30.96
N ARG A 2 71.14 13.65 -30.19
CA ARG A 2 70.19 14.01 -29.12
C ARG A 2 69.04 14.96 -29.53
N SER A 3 69.15 15.71 -30.63
CA SER A 3 68.09 16.67 -31.04
C SER A 3 66.89 16.04 -31.74
N LYS A 4 67.05 14.87 -32.37
CA LYS A 4 65.96 14.16 -33.08
C LYS A 4 64.96 13.49 -32.12
N SER A 5 65.40 13.14 -30.90
CA SER A 5 64.57 12.47 -29.90
C SER A 5 63.60 13.43 -29.18
N TYR A 6 63.99 14.68 -28.93
CA TYR A 6 63.09 15.68 -28.34
C TYR A 6 61.98 16.11 -29.30
N LEU A 7 62.28 16.15 -30.61
CA LEU A 7 61.29 16.54 -31.62
C LEU A 7 60.20 15.47 -31.77
N LEU A 8 60.54 14.19 -31.62
CA LEU A 8 59.59 13.06 -31.57
C LEU A 8 58.70 13.06 -30.32
N ILE A 9 59.27 13.44 -29.16
CA ILE A 9 58.51 13.53 -27.91
C ILE A 9 57.54 14.72 -27.95
N ILE A 10 57.97 15.87 -28.49
CA ILE A 10 57.10 17.04 -28.65
C ILE A 10 56.00 16.78 -29.69
N LEU A 11 56.31 16.11 -30.82
CA LEU A 11 55.29 15.70 -31.80
C LEU A 11 54.26 14.73 -31.19
N SER A 12 54.73 13.79 -30.35
CA SER A 12 53.87 12.82 -29.67
C SER A 12 52.98 13.49 -28.61
N PHE A 13 53.49 14.49 -27.88
CA PHE A 13 52.70 15.23 -26.90
C PHE A 13 51.67 16.15 -27.58
N CYS A 14 52.04 16.77 -28.71
CA CYS A 14 51.09 17.52 -29.54
C CYS A 14 50.00 16.62 -30.13
N LEU A 15 50.32 15.38 -30.53
CA LEU A 15 49.32 14.44 -31.06
C LEU A 15 48.30 14.00 -29.98
N ILE A 16 48.75 13.81 -28.74
CA ILE A 16 47.89 13.43 -27.60
C ILE A 16 46.98 14.60 -27.17
N VAL A 17 47.50 15.84 -27.18
CA VAL A 17 46.69 17.04 -26.90
C VAL A 17 45.70 17.32 -28.02
N VAL A 18 46.07 17.09 -29.29
CA VAL A 18 45.18 17.25 -30.45
C VAL A 18 44.12 16.15 -30.53
N LEU A 19 44.42 14.91 -30.12
CA LEU A 19 43.44 13.82 -30.00
C LEU A 19 42.42 14.10 -28.88
N SER A 20 42.82 14.77 -27.79
CA SER A 20 41.88 15.18 -26.73
C SER A 20 40.98 16.37 -27.10
N ALA A 21 41.35 17.12 -28.15
CA ALA A 21 40.65 18.33 -28.59
C ALA A 21 39.76 18.13 -29.83
N CYS A 22 39.71 16.92 -30.40
CA CYS A 22 39.13 16.67 -31.71
C CYS A 22 38.14 15.49 -31.78
N THR A 23 37.46 15.15 -30.68
CA THR A 23 36.23 14.35 -30.77
C THR A 23 35.14 15.24 -31.37
N SER A 24 34.46 14.79 -32.42
CA SER A 24 33.38 15.57 -33.03
C SER A 24 32.28 15.85 -32.01
N LYS A 25 31.48 16.90 -32.23
CA LYS A 25 30.31 17.17 -31.39
C LYS A 25 29.38 15.94 -31.34
N GLU A 26 29.24 15.23 -32.46
CA GLU A 26 28.49 13.98 -32.54
C GLU A 26 29.03 12.87 -31.62
N GLU A 27 30.36 12.67 -31.53
CA GLU A 27 30.95 11.65 -30.66
C GLU A 27 30.69 11.93 -29.17
N LYS A 28 30.79 13.20 -28.76
CA LYS A 28 30.49 13.61 -27.37
C LYS A 28 29.02 13.39 -27.03
N ILE A 29 28.10 13.80 -27.90
CA ILE A 29 26.66 13.59 -27.71
C ILE A 29 26.32 12.10 -27.63
N THR A 30 26.97 11.27 -28.48
CA THR A 30 26.76 9.81 -28.47
C THR A 30 27.20 9.17 -27.15
N SER A 31 28.33 9.61 -26.59
CA SER A 31 28.78 9.17 -25.26
C SER A 31 27.76 9.54 -24.17
N ILE A 32 27.29 10.79 -24.17
CA ILE A 32 26.29 11.25 -23.18
C ILE A 32 24.98 10.48 -23.34
N LYS A 33 24.54 10.18 -24.57
CA LYS A 33 23.36 9.34 -24.81
C LYS A 33 23.51 7.92 -24.26
N THR A 34 24.71 7.35 -24.34
CA THR A 34 24.98 6.03 -23.75
C THR A 34 24.83 6.07 -22.23
N GLU A 35 25.26 7.15 -21.58
CA GLU A 35 25.06 7.36 -20.14
C GLU A 35 23.58 7.58 -19.79
N ILE A 36 22.85 8.36 -20.59
CA ILE A 36 21.40 8.55 -20.45
C ILE A 36 20.67 7.21 -20.48
N ASP A 37 21.00 6.33 -21.43
CA ASP A 37 20.36 5.01 -21.53
C ASP A 37 20.64 4.15 -20.30
N ALA A 38 21.87 4.17 -19.79
CA ALA A 38 22.23 3.46 -18.55
C ALA A 38 21.48 4.01 -17.33
N LEU A 39 21.34 5.34 -17.23
CA LEU A 39 20.59 5.98 -16.15
C LEU A 39 19.09 5.72 -16.25
N LEU A 40 18.52 5.69 -17.46
CA LEU A 40 17.12 5.30 -17.69
C LEU A 40 16.87 3.85 -17.29
N GLN A 41 17.79 2.93 -17.58
CA GLN A 41 17.72 1.54 -17.11
C GLN A 41 17.79 1.43 -15.59
N ALA A 42 18.52 2.34 -14.94
CA ALA A 42 18.61 2.44 -13.49
C ALA A 42 17.47 3.25 -12.84
N GLU A 43 16.49 3.74 -13.63
CA GLU A 43 15.39 4.61 -13.18
C GLU A 43 15.85 5.91 -12.50
N LYS A 44 17.05 6.39 -12.86
CA LYS A 44 17.71 7.59 -12.33
C LYS A 44 17.34 8.84 -13.12
N TYR A 45 16.07 9.22 -13.06
CA TYR A 45 15.50 10.25 -13.94
C TYR A 45 16.02 11.67 -13.72
N GLU A 46 16.40 12.02 -12.48
CA GLU A 46 17.00 13.33 -12.20
C GLU A 46 18.39 13.45 -12.85
N GLU A 47 19.20 12.40 -12.76
CA GLU A 47 20.50 12.35 -13.41
C GLU A 47 20.37 12.34 -14.95
N VAL A 48 19.33 11.72 -15.49
CA VAL A 48 19.02 11.80 -16.93
C VAL A 48 18.74 13.23 -17.36
N ILE A 49 17.94 13.98 -16.59
CA ILE A 49 17.63 15.39 -16.90
C ILE A 49 18.92 16.21 -16.95
N ASN A 50 19.81 16.05 -15.97
CA ASN A 50 21.11 16.74 -15.94
C ASN A 50 21.98 16.38 -17.16
N LYS A 51 21.95 15.13 -17.61
CA LYS A 51 22.70 14.71 -18.82
C LYS A 51 22.18 15.35 -20.10
N TYR A 52 20.89 15.67 -20.19
CA TYR A 52 20.39 16.46 -21.32
C TYR A 52 20.86 17.92 -21.28
N GLU A 53 21.12 18.49 -20.10
CA GLU A 53 21.73 19.82 -19.99
C GLU A 53 23.14 19.83 -20.59
N GLU A 54 23.94 18.79 -20.36
CA GLU A 54 25.25 18.60 -21.02
C GLU A 54 25.12 18.52 -22.55
N ILE A 55 24.06 17.91 -23.09
CA ILE A 55 23.79 17.88 -24.54
C ILE A 55 23.47 19.28 -25.06
N PHE A 56 22.67 20.06 -24.32
CA PHE A 56 22.30 21.43 -24.71
C PHE A 56 23.48 22.41 -24.70
N GLU A 57 24.53 22.15 -23.92
CA GLU A 57 25.77 22.92 -24.01
C GLU A 57 26.55 22.67 -25.32
N ILE A 58 26.29 21.54 -25.99
CA ILE A 58 26.99 21.12 -27.21
C ILE A 58 26.16 21.40 -28.48
N SER A 59 24.83 21.24 -28.38
CA SER A 59 23.87 21.34 -29.49
C SER A 59 22.51 21.90 -29.08
N ASP A 60 21.97 22.83 -29.88
CA ASP A 60 20.63 23.41 -29.73
C ASP A 60 19.55 22.64 -30.53
N ASP A 61 19.82 21.39 -30.95
CA ASP A 61 18.86 20.63 -31.75
C ASP A 61 17.55 20.37 -30.98
N SER A 62 16.44 20.77 -31.60
CA SER A 62 15.08 20.56 -31.10
C SER A 62 14.71 19.11 -30.81
N ILE A 63 15.41 18.14 -31.42
CA ILE A 63 15.22 16.71 -31.16
C ILE A 63 15.47 16.40 -29.68
N TYR A 64 16.57 16.89 -29.11
CA TYR A 64 16.92 16.61 -27.71
C TYR A 64 15.95 17.25 -26.72
N LYS A 65 15.39 18.42 -27.07
CA LYS A 65 14.31 19.02 -26.29
C LYS A 65 13.06 18.15 -26.27
N THR A 66 12.71 17.57 -27.42
CA THR A 66 11.57 16.65 -27.55
C THR A 66 11.79 15.36 -26.74
N GLU A 67 13.00 14.79 -26.82
CA GLU A 67 13.36 13.59 -26.04
C GLU A 67 13.29 13.86 -24.53
N LEU A 68 13.84 14.98 -24.06
CA LEU A 68 13.76 15.39 -22.66
C LEU A 68 12.32 15.58 -22.19
N ASP A 69 11.47 16.21 -23.00
CA ASP A 69 10.05 16.40 -22.67
C ASP A 69 9.31 15.06 -22.52
N VAL A 70 9.61 14.07 -23.37
CA VAL A 70 9.06 12.71 -23.24
C VAL A 70 9.49 12.06 -21.93
N ILE A 71 10.78 12.18 -21.57
CA ILE A 71 11.32 11.62 -20.32
C ILE A 71 10.70 12.30 -19.11
N LYS A 72 10.59 13.63 -19.10
CA LYS A 72 9.95 14.38 -18.02
C LYS A 72 8.50 13.94 -17.80
N ARG A 73 7.73 13.75 -18.88
CA ARG A 73 6.36 13.23 -18.79
C ARG A 73 6.30 11.80 -18.24
N LYS A 74 7.25 10.94 -18.61
CA LYS A 74 7.34 9.57 -18.06
C LYS A 74 7.65 9.61 -16.57
N PHE A 75 8.65 10.39 -16.16
CA PHE A 75 9.03 10.53 -14.76
C PHE A 75 7.88 11.06 -13.90
N GLU A 76 7.18 12.10 -14.36
CA GLU A 76 6.04 12.66 -13.64
C GLU A 76 4.90 11.64 -13.46
N LYS A 77 4.60 10.84 -14.48
CA LYS A 77 3.63 9.74 -14.37
C LYS A 77 4.06 8.69 -13.35
N GLU A 78 5.33 8.32 -13.33
CA GLU A 78 5.84 7.33 -12.38
C GLU A 78 5.83 7.85 -10.94
N LYS A 79 6.15 9.14 -10.74
CA LYS A 79 6.04 9.81 -9.46
C LYS A 79 4.59 9.81 -8.95
N GLN A 80 3.64 10.21 -9.78
CA GLN A 80 2.20 10.17 -9.43
C GLN A 80 1.73 8.74 -9.11
N GLN A 81 2.21 7.75 -9.84
CA GLN A 81 1.88 6.35 -9.55
C GLN A 81 2.46 5.90 -8.20
N LEU A 82 3.70 6.28 -7.88
CA LEU A 82 4.34 5.98 -6.60
C LEU A 82 3.61 6.67 -5.43
N GLU A 83 3.21 7.92 -5.60
CA GLU A 83 2.41 8.66 -4.61
C GLU A 83 1.08 7.94 -4.32
N LYS A 84 0.34 7.53 -5.36
CA LYS A 84 -0.89 6.73 -5.20
C LYS A 84 -0.63 5.40 -4.48
N GLU A 85 0.44 4.69 -4.85
CA GLU A 85 0.77 3.43 -4.18
C GLU A 85 1.15 3.66 -2.70
N ASN A 86 1.85 4.74 -2.37
CA ASN A 86 2.15 5.10 -0.99
C ASN A 86 0.89 5.45 -0.18
N GLU A 87 -0.08 6.13 -0.78
CA GLU A 87 -1.39 6.37 -0.15
C GLU A 87 -2.13 5.06 0.14
N LEU A 88 -2.10 4.10 -0.79
CA LEU A 88 -2.69 2.78 -0.58
C LEU A 88 -1.96 2.00 0.54
N ILE A 89 -0.64 2.09 0.62
CA ILE A 89 0.15 1.49 1.69
C ILE A 89 -0.23 2.08 3.05
N SER A 90 -0.34 3.41 3.14
CA SER A 90 -0.79 4.12 4.34
C SER A 90 -2.19 3.66 4.76
N LYS A 91 -3.11 3.56 3.80
CA LYS A 91 -4.48 3.06 4.03
C LYS A 91 -4.50 1.63 4.58
N LEU A 92 -3.69 0.72 4.03
CA LEU A 92 -3.54 -0.65 4.53
C LEU A 92 -2.95 -0.70 5.94
N THR A 93 -2.03 0.21 6.24
CA THR A 93 -1.42 0.33 7.57
C THR A 93 -2.48 0.73 8.60
N ASN A 94 -3.28 1.75 8.31
CA ASN A 94 -4.38 2.19 9.18
C ASN A 94 -5.42 1.08 9.40
N TYR A 95 -5.73 0.30 8.36
CA TYR A 95 -6.60 -0.87 8.50
C TYR A 95 -6.03 -1.93 9.43
N ARG A 96 -4.73 -2.20 9.35
CA ARG A 96 -4.07 -3.12 10.28
C ARG A 96 -4.11 -2.60 11.72
N GLU A 97 -3.85 -1.32 11.94
CA GLU A 97 -3.93 -0.70 13.27
C GLU A 97 -5.34 -0.77 13.85
N LEU A 98 -6.36 -0.53 13.03
CA LEU A 98 -7.75 -0.69 13.43
C LEU A 98 -8.04 -2.13 13.89
N LEU A 99 -7.64 -3.13 13.11
CA LEU A 99 -7.84 -4.54 13.47
C LEU A 99 -7.12 -4.91 14.77
N LEU A 100 -5.91 -4.40 14.98
CA LEU A 100 -5.18 -4.59 16.24
C LEU A 100 -5.92 -3.97 17.43
N SER A 101 -6.48 -2.76 17.27
CA SER A 101 -7.27 -2.11 18.34
C SER A 101 -8.56 -2.88 18.62
N ILE A 102 -9.23 -3.40 17.59
CA ILE A 102 -10.41 -4.26 17.77
C ILE A 102 -10.04 -5.49 18.60
N GLN A 103 -8.97 -6.20 18.23
CA GLN A 103 -8.58 -7.44 18.91
C GLN A 103 -8.07 -7.18 20.34
N ARG A 104 -7.28 -6.13 20.56
CA ARG A 104 -6.61 -5.87 21.84
C ARG A 104 -7.46 -5.10 22.84
N ASP A 105 -8.33 -4.22 22.36
CA ASP A 105 -9.04 -3.28 23.22
C ASP A 105 -10.54 -3.57 23.28
N LYS A 106 -11.16 -3.91 22.14
CA LYS A 106 -12.62 -4.03 22.03
C LYS A 106 -13.11 -5.45 22.31
N LEU A 107 -12.48 -6.45 21.70
CA LEU A 107 -12.84 -7.88 21.82
C LEU A 107 -12.06 -8.63 22.92
N ALA A 108 -11.01 -8.02 23.48
CA ALA A 108 -10.27 -8.62 24.59
C ALA A 108 -11.02 -8.63 25.94
N LYS A 109 -12.18 -7.96 26.01
CA LYS A 109 -13.04 -7.93 27.20
C LYS A 109 -13.70 -9.29 27.45
N PRO A 110 -14.07 -9.62 28.70
CA PRO A 110 -14.96 -10.74 28.96
C PRO A 110 -16.22 -10.65 28.09
N ARG A 111 -16.69 -11.79 27.56
CA ARG A 111 -17.84 -11.81 26.62
C ARG A 111 -19.11 -11.18 27.19
N ASP A 112 -19.33 -11.34 28.49
CA ASP A 112 -20.50 -10.78 29.18
C ASP A 112 -20.45 -9.26 29.27
N ASP A 113 -19.24 -8.66 29.24
CA ASP A 113 -19.02 -7.21 29.25
C ASP A 113 -19.08 -6.58 27.85
N ILE A 114 -19.23 -7.40 26.80
CA ILE A 114 -19.40 -6.92 25.42
C ILE A 114 -20.89 -6.77 25.14
N HIS A 115 -21.32 -5.55 24.88
CA HIS A 115 -22.71 -5.21 24.58
C HIS A 115 -22.97 -5.20 23.06
N TYR A 116 -24.23 -5.33 22.64
CA TYR A 116 -24.61 -5.21 21.24
C TYR A 116 -24.24 -3.84 20.67
N ILE A 117 -24.30 -2.77 21.50
CA ILE A 117 -23.82 -1.45 21.09
C ILE A 117 -22.31 -1.41 20.81
N ASP A 118 -21.49 -2.20 21.51
CA ASP A 118 -20.06 -2.31 21.19
C ASP A 118 -19.87 -3.01 19.85
N LEU A 119 -20.60 -4.11 19.62
CA LEU A 119 -20.57 -4.85 18.36
C LEU A 119 -21.00 -3.97 17.18
N HIS A 120 -22.01 -3.12 17.36
CA HIS A 120 -22.43 -2.12 16.37
C HIS A 120 -21.26 -1.23 15.93
N TYR A 121 -20.53 -0.67 16.88
CA TYR A 121 -19.39 0.20 16.57
C TYR A 121 -18.24 -0.56 15.91
N ILE A 122 -17.92 -1.77 16.40
CA ILE A 122 -16.88 -2.62 15.78
C ILE A 122 -17.24 -2.93 14.32
N VAL A 123 -18.48 -3.36 14.06
CA VAL A 123 -18.95 -3.68 12.71
C VAL A 123 -18.88 -2.47 11.79
N ASN A 124 -19.23 -1.29 12.28
CA ASN A 124 -19.12 -0.05 11.50
C ASN A 124 -17.68 0.37 11.21
N ASP A 125 -16.75 0.10 12.12
CA ASP A 125 -15.34 0.40 11.90
C ASP A 125 -14.72 -0.51 10.82
N ILE A 126 -15.03 -1.81 10.82
CA ILE A 126 -14.49 -2.76 9.83
C ILE A 126 -15.16 -2.64 8.46
N LYS A 127 -16.40 -2.17 8.38
CA LYS A 127 -17.19 -2.15 7.14
C LYS A 127 -16.50 -1.40 5.98
N PRO A 128 -15.90 -0.20 6.18
CA PRO A 128 -15.13 0.49 5.14
C PRO A 128 -13.96 -0.32 4.61
N MET A 129 -13.21 -0.98 5.49
CA MET A 129 -12.09 -1.85 5.12
C MET A 129 -12.59 -3.04 4.28
N TYR A 130 -13.59 -3.74 4.80
CA TYR A 130 -14.16 -4.95 4.19
C TYR A 130 -14.64 -4.68 2.75
N HIS A 131 -15.27 -3.53 2.49
CA HIS A 131 -15.71 -3.16 1.16
C HIS A 131 -14.60 -2.61 0.25
N ALA A 132 -13.63 -1.88 0.81
CA ALA A 132 -12.57 -1.25 0.02
C ALA A 132 -11.50 -2.25 -0.45
N LEU A 133 -11.26 -3.33 0.28
CA LEU A 133 -10.10 -4.21 0.03
C LEU A 133 -10.06 -4.78 -1.40
N LYS A 134 -11.20 -5.24 -1.93
CA LYS A 134 -11.30 -5.83 -3.28
C LYS A 134 -10.99 -4.83 -4.41
N SER A 135 -11.13 -3.53 -4.16
CA SER A 135 -10.88 -2.46 -5.14
C SER A 135 -9.43 -1.94 -5.12
N ILE A 136 -8.65 -2.24 -4.08
CA ILE A 136 -7.24 -1.85 -4.01
C ILE A 136 -6.44 -2.60 -5.08
N LYS A 137 -5.66 -1.86 -5.89
CA LYS A 137 -4.77 -2.40 -6.92
C LYS A 137 -3.42 -1.71 -6.85
N PHE A 138 -2.35 -2.51 -6.87
CA PHE A 138 -0.97 -2.05 -7.02
C PHE A 138 -0.48 -2.44 -8.42
N GLU A 139 0.11 -1.47 -9.13
CA GLU A 139 0.56 -1.65 -10.51
C GLU A 139 2.05 -2.01 -10.55
N LYS A 140 2.88 -1.25 -9.82
CA LYS A 140 4.34 -1.46 -9.74
C LYS A 140 4.72 -2.32 -8.54
N ASN A 141 4.14 -2.09 -7.37
CA ASN A 141 4.57 -2.77 -6.14
C ASN A 141 4.07 -4.22 -6.03
N LYS A 142 4.81 -5.16 -6.62
CA LYS A 142 4.47 -6.60 -6.63
C LYS A 142 4.30 -7.21 -5.23
N ARG A 143 5.06 -6.74 -4.23
CA ARG A 143 4.97 -7.27 -2.85
C ARG A 143 3.65 -6.87 -2.21
N TYR A 144 3.27 -5.60 -2.33
CA TYR A 144 1.98 -5.12 -1.81
C TYR A 144 0.79 -5.65 -2.61
N LYS A 145 0.95 -5.88 -3.92
CA LYS A 145 -0.05 -6.60 -4.72
C LYS A 145 -0.35 -7.98 -4.12
N LEU A 146 0.69 -8.79 -3.89
CA LEU A 146 0.52 -10.11 -3.28
C LEU A 146 -0.04 -10.03 -1.85
N TYR A 147 0.36 -9.02 -1.08
CA TYR A 147 -0.18 -8.78 0.25
C TYR A 147 -1.70 -8.54 0.22
N VAL A 148 -2.19 -7.68 -0.67
CA VAL A 148 -3.63 -7.43 -0.84
C VAL A 148 -4.36 -8.68 -1.32
N GLU A 149 -3.79 -9.45 -2.24
CA GLU A 149 -4.39 -10.72 -2.70
C GLU A 149 -4.61 -11.70 -1.52
N LYS A 150 -3.63 -11.83 -0.63
CA LYS A 150 -3.75 -12.67 0.58
C LYS A 150 -4.74 -12.11 1.60
N LEU A 151 -4.81 -10.79 1.75
CA LEU A 151 -5.84 -10.17 2.59
C LEU A 151 -7.25 -10.46 2.05
N ILE A 152 -7.43 -10.44 0.72
CA ILE A 152 -8.72 -10.78 0.08
C ILE A 152 -9.05 -12.26 0.33
N GLU A 153 -8.07 -13.14 0.22
CA GLU A 153 -8.23 -14.57 0.54
C GLU A 153 -8.66 -14.79 2.00
N ALA A 154 -7.98 -14.14 2.95
CA ALA A 154 -8.35 -14.19 4.36
C ALA A 154 -9.77 -13.65 4.62
N GLN A 155 -10.14 -12.53 3.99
CA GLN A 155 -11.51 -11.99 4.06
C GLN A 155 -12.53 -12.97 3.47
N SER A 156 -12.17 -13.71 2.42
CA SER A 156 -13.07 -14.68 1.79
C SER A 156 -13.40 -15.87 2.69
N ASN A 157 -12.50 -16.26 3.59
CA ASN A 157 -12.72 -17.35 4.55
C ASN A 157 -13.79 -17.01 5.59
N THR A 158 -13.95 -15.72 5.88
CA THR A 158 -14.88 -15.18 6.89
C THR A 158 -16.04 -14.40 6.25
N ASP A 159 -16.17 -14.44 4.92
CA ASP A 159 -17.08 -13.61 4.13
C ASP A 159 -18.54 -13.85 4.51
N ILE A 160 -18.95 -15.12 4.64
CA ILE A 160 -20.33 -15.49 4.93
C ILE A 160 -20.77 -14.97 6.30
N THR A 161 -19.93 -15.14 7.32
CA THR A 161 -20.27 -14.76 8.70
C THR A 161 -20.22 -13.23 8.85
N VAL A 162 -19.12 -12.59 8.47
CA VAL A 162 -18.93 -11.14 8.64
C VAL A 162 -19.87 -10.32 7.75
N SER A 163 -20.09 -10.71 6.50
CA SER A 163 -21.01 -9.97 5.61
C SER A 163 -22.44 -9.95 6.15
N SER A 164 -22.88 -11.06 6.75
CA SER A 164 -24.20 -11.17 7.34
C SER A 164 -24.40 -10.19 8.50
N LEU A 165 -23.33 -9.88 9.25
CA LEU A 165 -23.38 -8.92 10.37
C LEU A 165 -23.80 -7.53 9.89
N PHE A 166 -23.37 -7.08 8.71
CA PHE A 166 -23.71 -5.75 8.18
C PHE A 166 -25.21 -5.52 7.95
N THR A 167 -25.99 -6.61 7.95
CA THR A 167 -27.45 -6.60 7.74
C THR A 167 -28.24 -6.86 9.01
N LYS A 168 -27.58 -7.14 10.14
CA LYS A 168 -28.26 -7.34 11.42
C LYS A 168 -28.81 -6.02 11.94
N ASP A 169 -29.97 -6.07 12.60
CA ASP A 169 -30.63 -4.87 13.13
C ASP A 169 -29.70 -4.08 14.06
N PHE A 170 -29.00 -4.76 14.98
CA PHE A 170 -28.02 -4.14 15.86
C PHE A 170 -26.88 -3.44 15.08
N ALA A 171 -26.48 -3.96 13.93
CA ALA A 171 -25.39 -3.39 13.13
C ALA A 171 -25.86 -2.20 12.28
N THR A 172 -27.15 -2.16 11.92
CA THR A 172 -27.71 -1.09 11.08
C THR A 172 -28.18 0.13 11.88
N SER A 173 -28.46 -0.02 13.17
CA SER A 173 -28.88 1.07 14.05
C SER A 173 -28.31 0.93 15.46
N SER A 174 -27.69 2.01 15.95
CA SER A 174 -27.22 2.08 17.34
C SER A 174 -28.36 1.99 18.35
N GLU A 175 -29.57 2.41 17.98
CA GLU A 175 -30.74 2.34 18.87
C GLU A 175 -31.23 0.90 19.02
N GLU A 176 -31.28 0.15 17.92
CA GLU A 176 -31.60 -1.28 17.95
C GLU A 176 -30.58 -2.07 18.75
N ALA A 177 -29.30 -1.72 18.63
CA ALA A 177 -28.25 -2.31 19.43
C ALA A 177 -28.47 -2.08 20.94
N ARG A 178 -28.74 -0.83 21.35
CA ARG A 178 -29.04 -0.51 22.76
C ARG A 178 -30.28 -1.21 23.28
N ARG A 179 -31.31 -1.39 22.44
CA ARG A 179 -32.55 -2.08 22.82
C ARG A 179 -32.28 -3.53 23.21
N LEU A 180 -31.38 -4.21 22.50
CA LEU A 180 -30.95 -5.58 22.81
C LEU A 180 -30.06 -5.68 24.06
N ASP A 181 -29.53 -4.56 24.55
CA ASP A 181 -28.75 -4.50 25.79
C ASP A 181 -29.63 -4.22 27.03
N LEU A 182 -30.94 -3.98 26.85
CA LEU A 182 -31.86 -3.74 27.96
C LEU A 182 -32.18 -5.06 28.68
N PRO A 183 -32.28 -5.05 30.02
CA PRO A 183 -32.63 -6.24 30.78
C PRO A 183 -34.05 -6.72 30.43
N THR A 184 -34.22 -8.03 30.32
CA THR A 184 -35.52 -8.68 30.17
C THR A 184 -36.37 -8.41 31.42
N PRO A 185 -37.66 -8.03 31.29
CA PRO A 185 -38.53 -7.85 32.45
C PRO A 185 -38.65 -9.14 33.27
N ASP A 186 -38.57 -9.03 34.60
CA ASP A 186 -38.80 -10.16 35.51
C ASP A 186 -40.29 -10.52 35.54
N VAL A 187 -40.63 -11.63 34.89
CA VAL A 187 -41.99 -12.16 34.82
C VAL A 187 -41.96 -13.57 35.40
N GLY A 188 -42.76 -13.85 36.43
CA GLY A 188 -42.85 -15.19 37.02
C GLY A 188 -43.67 -16.18 36.19
N GLY A 189 -43.55 -17.47 36.51
CA GLY A 189 -44.36 -18.55 35.92
C GLY A 189 -43.88 -19.01 34.54
N GLU A 190 -44.77 -19.62 33.74
CA GLU A 190 -44.44 -20.17 32.41
C GLU A 190 -43.93 -19.09 31.43
N ILE A 191 -44.39 -17.85 31.58
CA ILE A 191 -43.91 -16.71 30.79
C ILE A 191 -42.47 -16.37 31.17
N GLY A 192 -42.09 -16.49 32.45
CA GLY A 192 -40.72 -16.33 32.91
C GLY A 192 -39.76 -17.33 32.29
N THR A 193 -40.13 -18.61 32.32
CA THR A 193 -39.31 -19.66 31.70
C THR A 193 -39.13 -19.46 30.19
N MET A 194 -40.14 -18.93 29.49
CA MET A 194 -40.00 -18.59 28.07
C MET A 194 -39.06 -17.40 27.84
N LEU A 195 -39.07 -16.40 28.73
CA LEU A 195 -38.16 -15.26 28.64
C LEU A 195 -36.71 -15.67 28.94
N ASP A 196 -36.49 -16.57 29.89
CA ASP A 196 -35.17 -17.15 30.20
C ASP A 196 -34.58 -17.91 28.99
N ASP A 197 -35.42 -18.67 28.27
CA ASP A 197 -35.02 -19.38 27.05
C ASP A 197 -34.64 -18.40 25.93
N ILE A 198 -35.39 -17.30 25.78
CA ILE A 198 -35.08 -16.23 24.81
C ILE A 198 -33.75 -15.56 25.16
N GLU A 199 -33.53 -15.19 26.42
CA GLU A 199 -32.28 -14.58 26.87
C GLU A 199 -31.07 -15.50 26.62
N THR A 200 -31.25 -16.81 26.82
CA THR A 200 -30.22 -17.82 26.53
C THR A 200 -29.88 -17.87 25.03
N MET A 201 -30.90 -17.88 24.17
CA MET A 201 -30.70 -17.84 22.71
C MET A 201 -30.02 -16.54 22.27
N GLU A 202 -30.36 -15.40 22.87
CA GLU A 202 -29.74 -14.12 22.57
C GLU A 202 -28.26 -14.10 22.99
N LYS A 203 -27.91 -14.60 24.18
CA LYS A 203 -26.51 -14.75 24.63
C LYS A 203 -25.69 -15.63 23.68
N LEU A 204 -26.26 -16.76 23.24
CA LEU A 204 -25.62 -17.63 22.25
C LEU A 204 -25.37 -16.89 20.93
N SER A 205 -26.36 -16.14 20.45
CA SER A 205 -26.22 -15.36 19.22
C SER A 205 -25.16 -14.26 19.32
N LYS A 206 -25.11 -13.54 20.45
CA LYS A 206 -24.08 -12.53 20.73
C LYS A 206 -22.68 -13.14 20.74
N GLY A 207 -22.52 -14.29 21.38
CA GLY A 207 -21.27 -15.04 21.40
C GLY A 207 -20.78 -15.39 19.99
N MET A 208 -21.68 -15.84 19.10
CA MET A 208 -21.33 -16.11 17.70
C MET A 208 -20.87 -14.87 16.94
N TYR A 209 -21.45 -13.70 17.20
CA TYR A 209 -21.04 -12.45 16.57
C TYR A 209 -19.66 -11.99 17.04
N ILE A 210 -19.38 -12.11 18.34
CA ILE A 210 -18.05 -11.84 18.92
C ILE A 210 -17.01 -12.74 18.24
N ASP A 211 -17.27 -14.04 18.15
CA ASP A 211 -16.34 -15.01 17.60
C ASP A 211 -16.08 -14.78 16.10
N SER A 212 -17.12 -14.41 15.34
CA SER A 212 -16.98 -14.08 13.92
C SER A 212 -16.10 -12.84 13.69
N LEU A 213 -16.21 -11.83 14.55
CA LEU A 213 -15.41 -10.61 14.47
C LEU A 213 -13.96 -10.84 14.91
N ASP A 214 -13.74 -11.66 15.94
CA ASP A 214 -12.41 -12.03 16.40
C ASP A 214 -11.68 -12.88 15.36
N GLU A 215 -12.36 -13.87 14.78
CA GLU A 215 -11.82 -14.69 13.69
C GLU A 215 -11.45 -13.83 12.48
N TYR A 216 -12.33 -12.91 12.05
CA TYR A 216 -12.02 -11.96 10.98
C TYR A 216 -10.76 -11.14 11.28
N ALA A 217 -10.69 -10.53 12.48
CA ALA A 217 -9.54 -9.71 12.84
C ALA A 217 -8.25 -10.54 12.88
N ARG A 218 -8.29 -11.73 13.48
CA ARG A 218 -7.16 -12.66 13.56
C ARG A 218 -6.66 -13.06 12.17
N ASP A 219 -7.53 -13.57 11.31
CA ASP A 219 -7.15 -14.07 9.98
C ASP A 219 -6.53 -12.96 9.13
N MET A 220 -7.09 -11.75 9.19
CA MET A 220 -6.53 -10.59 8.50
C MET A 220 -5.18 -10.15 9.07
N LEU A 221 -4.97 -10.27 10.38
CA LEU A 221 -3.73 -9.90 11.06
C LEU A 221 -2.60 -10.91 10.86
N GLU A 222 -2.92 -12.19 10.64
CA GLU A 222 -1.96 -13.27 10.32
C GLU A 222 -1.30 -13.09 8.95
N VAL A 223 -1.95 -12.37 8.03
CA VAL A 223 -1.35 -12.06 6.73
C VAL A 223 -0.09 -11.21 6.92
N SER A 224 1.05 -11.75 6.48
CA SER A 224 2.36 -11.12 6.66
C SER A 224 2.49 -9.80 5.89
N VAL A 225 2.86 -8.75 6.59
CA VAL A 225 3.08 -7.41 6.02
C VAL A 225 4.40 -7.37 5.23
N PRO A 226 4.44 -6.78 4.02
CA PRO A 226 5.68 -6.58 3.28
C PRO A 226 6.71 -5.79 4.09
N ASN A 227 7.98 -6.22 4.05
CA ASN A 227 9.10 -5.56 4.71
C ASN A 227 9.01 -5.44 6.25
N ALA A 228 8.05 -6.12 6.89
CA ALA A 228 8.11 -6.30 8.35
C ALA A 228 9.35 -7.13 8.67
N THR A 229 10.34 -6.54 9.34
CA THR A 229 11.40 -7.30 9.98
C THR A 229 10.75 -8.32 10.91
N LYS A 230 11.09 -9.61 10.73
CA LYS A 230 10.76 -10.64 11.71
C LYS A 230 11.44 -10.23 13.01
N ASN A 231 10.68 -9.64 13.93
CA ASN A 231 11.08 -9.49 15.32
C ASN A 231 10.80 -10.81 16.04
#